data_AF-A0A9E7DD39-F1
#
_entry.id   AF-A0A9E7DD39-F1
#
_cell.length_a   1.000
_cell.length_b   1.000
_cell.length_c   1.000
_cell.angle_alpha   90.00
_cell.angle_beta   90.00
_cell.angle_gamma   90.00
#
_symmetry.space_group_name_H-M   'P 1'
#
loop_
_entity.id
_entity.type
_entity.pdbx_description
1 polymer ?
#
loop_
_entity_poly.entity_id
_entity_poly.type
_entity_poly.pdbx_seq_one_letter_code
_entity_poly.pdbx_strand_id
1 'polypeptide(L)'
;MTGRQRGLVALIVAILVVVVGLGGFLAWAAFNHGKEEKAALKPALTASASTSSETNEPGESGEEASPTQIDGYSKDFNPTQAQKTLAITTVKAVVPWKQTESASQREKRLSKVCSKAVASQEPIWQSMSGQIPGAWIEVLDVGEPATSTNDGHVIGVGVMVTYRLHIPHNDGTEVIATDTSLWVVEMPAKGKVDKATAVIWPKL
;
A
#
# COMPACT_ATOMS: atom_id res chain seq x y z
N MET A 1 -39.68 20.58 14.36
CA MET A 1 -39.57 19.38 13.51
C MET A 1 -40.85 18.56 13.64
N THR A 2 -41.65 18.48 12.58
CA THR A 2 -42.92 17.74 12.56
C THR A 2 -42.69 16.27 12.22
N GLY A 3 -43.57 15.38 12.72
CA GLY A 3 -43.39 13.92 12.69
C GLY A 3 -43.12 13.28 11.31
N ARG A 4 -43.44 13.96 10.21
CA ARG A 4 -43.13 13.51 8.83
C ARG A 4 -41.65 13.59 8.47
N GLN A 5 -40.86 14.47 9.09
CA GLN A 5 -39.40 14.52 8.85
C GLN A 5 -38.67 13.37 9.57
N ARG A 6 -39.20 12.86 10.69
CA ARG A 6 -38.58 11.75 11.41
C ARG A 6 -38.70 10.42 10.68
N GLY A 7 -39.80 10.19 9.93
CA GLY A 7 -39.97 8.98 9.12
C GLY A 7 -39.04 8.90 7.91
N LEU A 8 -38.73 10.05 7.29
CA LEU A 8 -37.88 10.08 6.09
C LEU A 8 -36.39 9.89 6.41
N VAL A 9 -35.94 10.40 7.56
CA VAL A 9 -34.56 10.21 8.03
C VAL A 9 -34.29 8.76 8.44
N ALA A 10 -35.27 8.08 9.07
CA ALA A 10 -35.12 6.68 9.46
C ALA A 10 -34.98 5.73 8.24
N LEU A 11 -35.66 6.01 7.14
CA LEU A 11 -35.58 5.19 5.92
C LEU A 11 -34.20 5.31 5.23
N ILE A 12 -33.60 6.50 5.23
CA ILE A 12 -32.28 6.74 4.61
C ILE A 12 -31.16 6.06 5.41
N VAL A 13 -31.23 6.09 6.74
CA VAL A 13 -30.25 5.41 7.60
C VAL A 13 -30.35 3.88 7.46
N ALA A 14 -31.55 3.32 7.32
CA ALA A 14 -31.71 1.87 7.14
C ALA A 14 -31.13 1.37 5.80
N ILE A 15 -31.23 2.14 4.72
CA ILE A 15 -30.69 1.73 3.41
C ILE A 15 -29.16 1.84 3.36
N LEU A 16 -28.56 2.82 4.06
CA LEU A 16 -27.11 2.96 4.13
C LEU A 16 -26.44 1.83 4.94
N VAL A 17 -27.09 1.30 5.97
CA VAL A 17 -26.54 0.20 6.78
C VAL A 17 -26.54 -1.14 6.02
N VAL A 18 -27.44 -1.33 5.05
CA VAL A 18 -27.51 -2.60 4.28
C VAL A 18 -26.46 -2.66 3.16
N VAL A 19 -26.04 -1.52 2.58
CA VAL A 19 -25.07 -1.50 1.46
C VAL A 19 -23.62 -1.65 1.93
N VAL A 20 -23.30 -1.31 3.19
CA VAL A 20 -21.96 -1.53 3.76
C VAL A 20 -21.73 -3.01 4.16
N GLY A 21 -22.78 -3.84 4.16
CA GLY A 21 -22.72 -5.20 4.70
C GLY A 21 -22.26 -6.33 3.78
N LEU A 22 -22.17 -6.16 2.45
CA LEU A 22 -21.99 -7.32 1.54
C LEU A 22 -20.81 -7.24 0.55
N GLY A 23 -20.06 -6.13 0.48
CA GLY A 23 -18.99 -5.96 -0.53
C GLY A 23 -17.54 -5.99 -0.03
N GLY A 24 -17.31 -5.95 1.29
CA GLY A 24 -15.99 -5.67 1.87
C GLY A 24 -15.33 -6.78 2.69
N PHE A 25 -15.98 -7.93 2.87
CA PHE A 25 -15.54 -8.94 3.86
C PHE A 25 -14.70 -10.11 3.34
N LEU A 26 -14.45 -10.23 2.02
CA LEU A 26 -13.64 -11.34 1.49
C LEU A 26 -12.13 -11.07 1.47
N ALA A 27 -11.68 -9.83 1.64
CA ALA A 27 -10.23 -9.51 1.65
C ALA A 27 -9.60 -9.49 3.05
N TRP A 28 -10.40 -9.50 4.13
CA TRP A 28 -9.88 -9.42 5.51
C TRP A 28 -9.62 -10.80 6.16
N ALA A 29 -10.27 -11.86 5.67
CA ALA A 29 -10.15 -13.20 6.26
C ALA A 29 -8.83 -13.93 5.90
N ALA A 30 -8.12 -13.52 4.84
CA ALA A 30 -6.88 -14.19 4.43
C ALA A 30 -5.63 -13.72 5.20
N PHE A 31 -5.70 -12.61 5.96
CA PHE A 31 -4.51 -12.04 6.61
C PHE A 31 -4.38 -12.38 8.11
N ASN A 32 -5.44 -12.87 8.78
CA ASN A 32 -5.44 -13.05 10.24
C ASN A 32 -5.45 -14.50 10.76
N HIS A 33 -5.36 -15.53 9.92
CA HIS A 33 -5.39 -16.93 10.39
C HIS A 33 -4.03 -17.66 10.42
N GLY A 34 -2.92 -16.92 10.53
CA GLY A 34 -1.56 -17.48 10.44
C GLY A 34 -0.76 -17.53 11.74
N LYS A 35 -1.32 -17.20 12.91
CA LYS A 35 -0.56 -17.18 14.17
C LYS A 35 -1.36 -17.64 15.36
N GLU A 36 -1.52 -18.96 15.53
CA GLU A 36 -1.50 -19.64 16.84
C GLU A 36 -1.05 -21.11 16.65
N GLU A 37 -0.39 -21.67 17.67
CA GLU A 37 0.12 -23.06 17.84
C GLU A 37 1.45 -23.44 17.12
N LYS A 38 2.54 -23.93 17.76
CA LYS A 38 2.80 -24.38 19.14
C LYS A 38 4.25 -24.12 19.55
N ALA A 39 4.44 -23.66 20.78
CA ALA A 39 5.62 -23.95 21.58
C ALA A 39 5.38 -25.24 22.37
N ALA A 40 6.22 -26.27 22.21
CA ALA A 40 6.43 -27.34 23.18
C ALA A 40 7.75 -28.09 22.92
N LEU A 41 8.70 -27.83 23.81
CA LEU A 41 9.89 -28.58 24.26
C LEU A 41 10.18 -30.01 23.72
N LYS A 42 11.49 -30.20 23.41
CA LYS A 42 12.32 -31.43 23.33
C LYS A 42 12.28 -32.28 24.65
N PRO A 43 12.72 -33.58 24.74
CA PRO A 43 14.05 -34.05 24.29
C PRO A 43 14.32 -35.55 23.91
N ALA A 44 15.47 -35.73 23.24
CA ALA A 44 16.53 -36.78 23.26
C ALA A 44 16.24 -38.30 23.21
N LEU A 45 17.04 -39.02 22.38
CA LEU A 45 17.75 -40.32 22.59
C LEU A 45 18.36 -40.75 21.22
N THR A 46 19.67 -40.56 20.94
CA THR A 46 20.85 -41.48 21.04
C THR A 46 20.91 -42.71 20.13
N ALA A 47 22.16 -43.00 19.71
CA ALA A 47 22.76 -44.16 19.02
C ALA A 47 22.81 -44.05 17.48
N SER A 48 23.93 -43.93 16.76
CA SER A 48 25.31 -44.49 16.77
C SER A 48 25.53 -45.50 15.64
N ALA A 49 26.74 -45.42 15.04
CA ALA A 49 27.47 -46.41 14.24
C ALA A 49 27.07 -46.58 12.75
N SER A 50 27.97 -46.76 11.77
CA SER A 50 29.44 -46.75 11.71
C SER A 50 29.90 -46.79 10.23
N THR A 51 31.01 -46.09 9.95
CA THR A 51 32.15 -46.36 9.03
C THR A 51 31.99 -47.14 7.70
N SER A 52 32.51 -46.56 6.61
CA SER A 52 33.68 -47.14 5.91
C SER A 52 34.38 -46.12 5.02
N SER A 53 35.70 -46.05 5.16
CA SER A 53 36.66 -45.23 4.41
C SER A 53 37.23 -46.01 3.21
N GLU A 54 37.51 -45.35 2.09
CA GLU A 54 38.78 -45.52 1.36
C GLU A 54 39.03 -44.38 0.35
N THR A 55 40.32 -44.12 0.18
CA THR A 55 41.00 -42.95 -0.38
C THR A 55 41.13 -42.98 -1.90
N ASN A 56 40.92 -41.84 -2.58
CA ASN A 56 41.70 -41.44 -3.76
C ASN A 56 41.46 -39.95 -4.06
N GLU A 57 42.54 -39.18 -4.09
CA GLU A 57 42.66 -37.87 -4.76
C GLU A 57 43.85 -37.97 -5.75
N PRO A 58 44.08 -37.05 -6.71
CA PRO A 58 43.37 -35.79 -6.99
C PRO A 58 42.96 -35.61 -8.48
N GLY A 59 41.91 -34.84 -8.73
CA GLY A 59 41.44 -34.51 -10.08
C GLY A 59 40.88 -33.09 -10.15
N GLU A 60 41.70 -32.18 -10.64
CA GLU A 60 41.40 -30.79 -10.98
C GLU A 60 40.32 -30.70 -12.08
N SER A 61 39.14 -30.17 -11.76
CA SER A 61 38.31 -29.38 -12.69
C SER A 61 36.97 -29.01 -12.08
N GLY A 62 36.66 -27.71 -12.06
CA GLY A 62 35.34 -27.22 -12.49
C GLY A 62 34.19 -27.24 -11.49
N GLU A 63 33.53 -26.09 -11.40
CA GLU A 63 32.22 -25.87 -10.79
C GLU A 63 32.12 -26.03 -9.27
N GLU A 64 32.55 -24.96 -8.57
CA GLU A 64 31.73 -24.46 -7.46
C GLU A 64 30.28 -24.40 -7.95
N ALA A 65 29.45 -25.33 -7.46
CA ALA A 65 28.01 -25.28 -7.62
C ALA A 65 27.53 -24.01 -6.90
N SER A 66 27.49 -22.90 -7.66
CA SER A 66 26.68 -21.74 -7.34
C SER A 66 25.32 -22.28 -6.95
N PRO A 67 24.73 -21.84 -5.81
CA PRO A 67 23.43 -22.35 -5.40
C PRO A 67 22.50 -22.17 -6.58
N THR A 68 21.96 -23.28 -7.09
CA THR A 68 21.03 -23.31 -8.21
C THR A 68 19.97 -22.27 -7.91
N GLN A 69 20.06 -21.13 -8.62
CA GLN A 69 19.09 -20.07 -8.51
C GLN A 69 17.75 -20.74 -8.82
N ILE A 70 16.89 -20.87 -7.81
CA ILE A 70 15.56 -21.41 -8.01
C ILE A 70 14.92 -20.49 -9.05
N ASP A 71 14.69 -21.05 -10.24
CA ASP A 71 14.26 -20.41 -11.50
C ASP A 71 12.82 -19.84 -11.43
N GLY A 72 12.42 -19.37 -10.25
CA GLY A 72 11.13 -18.75 -9.96
C GLY A 72 11.24 -17.32 -9.41
N TYR A 73 12.43 -16.87 -8.97
CA TYR A 73 12.67 -15.45 -8.67
C TYR A 73 12.97 -14.71 -9.97
N SER A 74 11.94 -14.56 -10.81
CA SER A 74 12.05 -13.91 -12.11
C SER A 74 12.58 -12.47 -11.98
N LYS A 75 13.42 -12.08 -12.95
CA LYS A 75 13.81 -10.68 -13.23
C LYS A 75 12.60 -9.75 -13.45
N ASP A 76 11.39 -10.30 -13.58
CA ASP A 76 10.09 -9.63 -13.66
C ASP A 76 9.62 -9.00 -12.35
N PHE A 77 10.40 -9.09 -11.27
CA PHE A 77 10.01 -8.50 -9.99
C PHE A 77 10.16 -6.97 -9.96
N ASN A 78 10.99 -6.38 -10.84
CA ASN A 78 11.25 -4.94 -10.82
C ASN A 78 10.19 -4.15 -11.61
N PRO A 79 9.82 -2.93 -11.18
CA PRO A 79 8.86 -2.12 -11.91
C PRO A 79 9.50 -1.59 -13.19
N THR A 80 8.76 -1.66 -14.30
CA THR A 80 9.14 -1.00 -15.54
C THR A 80 9.21 0.52 -15.38
N GLN A 81 9.91 1.22 -16.26
CA GLN A 81 9.99 2.69 -16.21
C GLN A 81 8.60 3.36 -16.27
N ALA A 82 7.66 2.78 -17.02
CA ALA A 82 6.28 3.26 -17.07
C ALA A 82 5.58 3.12 -15.71
N GLN A 83 5.75 1.98 -15.03
CA GLN A 83 5.18 1.75 -13.70
C GLN A 83 5.81 2.67 -12.64
N LYS A 84 7.13 2.86 -12.68
CA LYS A 84 7.83 3.85 -11.83
C LYS A 84 7.30 5.27 -12.05
N THR A 85 7.17 5.67 -13.31
CA THR A 85 6.66 7.01 -13.68
C THR A 85 5.22 7.21 -13.21
N LEU A 86 4.37 6.21 -13.40
CA LEU A 86 2.98 6.23 -12.93
C LEU A 86 2.93 6.32 -11.40
N ALA A 87 3.77 5.57 -10.68
CA ALA A 87 3.84 5.61 -9.21
C ALA A 87 4.21 7.01 -8.70
N ILE A 88 5.29 7.61 -9.21
CA ILE A 88 5.72 8.98 -8.87
C ILE A 88 4.60 10.00 -9.16
N THR A 89 4.01 9.93 -10.36
CA THR A 89 2.97 10.88 -10.77
C THR A 89 1.72 10.72 -9.91
N THR A 90 1.38 9.48 -9.55
CA THR A 90 0.25 9.17 -8.67
C THR A 90 0.48 9.73 -7.28
N VAL A 91 1.62 9.50 -6.64
CA VAL A 91 1.86 10.04 -5.28
C VAL A 91 1.92 11.57 -5.28
N LYS A 92 2.54 12.19 -6.29
CA LYS A 92 2.53 13.65 -6.46
C LYS A 92 1.13 14.23 -6.68
N ALA A 93 0.18 13.42 -7.15
CA ALA A 93 -1.22 13.81 -7.20
C ALA A 93 -1.94 13.50 -5.88
N VAL A 94 -1.85 12.28 -5.35
CA VAL A 94 -2.70 11.84 -4.23
C VAL A 94 -2.32 12.50 -2.91
N VAL A 95 -1.03 12.68 -2.65
CA VAL A 95 -0.49 13.19 -1.38
C VAL A 95 -0.87 14.65 -1.14
N PRO A 96 -0.69 15.59 -2.09
CA PRO A 96 -1.16 16.95 -1.89
C PRO A 96 -2.66 17.03 -1.66
N TRP A 97 -3.02 17.82 -0.65
CA TRP A 97 -4.39 17.98 -0.20
C TRP A 97 -4.58 19.35 0.42
N LYS A 98 -5.79 19.90 0.28
CA LYS A 98 -6.22 21.12 0.94
C LYS A 98 -7.58 20.87 1.53
N GLN A 99 -7.81 21.31 2.76
CA GLN A 99 -9.11 21.20 3.41
C GLN A 99 -10.22 21.90 2.61
N THR A 100 -9.86 22.93 1.85
CA THR A 100 -10.78 23.69 1.00
C THR A 100 -10.97 23.09 -0.41
N GLU A 101 -10.24 22.04 -0.78
CA GLU A 101 -10.42 21.36 -2.07
C GLU A 101 -11.73 20.56 -2.06
N SER A 102 -12.64 20.88 -2.98
CA SER A 102 -13.88 20.11 -3.12
C SER A 102 -13.62 18.71 -3.67
N ALA A 103 -14.50 17.75 -3.36
CA ALA A 103 -14.43 16.39 -3.87
C ALA A 103 -14.38 16.33 -5.42
N SER A 104 -15.14 17.20 -6.10
CA SER A 104 -15.15 17.28 -7.57
C SER A 104 -13.81 17.78 -8.14
N GLN A 105 -13.19 18.78 -7.52
CA GLN A 105 -11.86 19.26 -7.92
C GLN A 105 -10.81 18.15 -7.73
N ARG A 106 -10.86 17.45 -6.59
CA ARG A 106 -9.99 16.32 -6.30
C ARG A 106 -10.17 15.20 -7.31
N GLU A 107 -11.40 14.73 -7.56
CA GLU A 107 -11.68 13.66 -8.50
C GLU A 107 -11.21 14.02 -9.93
N LYS A 108 -11.45 15.26 -10.38
CA LYS A 108 -10.97 15.74 -11.68
C LYS A 108 -9.43 15.72 -11.76
N ARG A 109 -8.74 16.04 -10.67
CA ARG A 109 -7.27 16.02 -10.61
C ARG A 109 -6.73 14.59 -10.59
N LEU A 110 -7.31 13.72 -9.76
CA LEU A 110 -6.87 12.34 -9.59
C LEU A 110 -7.22 11.45 -10.79
N SER A 111 -8.34 11.67 -11.46
CA SER A 111 -8.80 10.85 -12.60
C SER A 111 -7.85 10.86 -13.81
N LYS A 112 -6.84 11.74 -13.85
CA LYS A 112 -5.77 11.74 -14.85
C LYS A 112 -4.79 10.58 -14.68
N VAL A 113 -4.58 10.12 -13.44
CA VAL A 113 -3.55 9.14 -13.08
C VAL A 113 -4.10 7.96 -12.28
N CYS A 114 -5.29 8.11 -11.71
CA CYS A 114 -5.97 7.11 -10.90
C CYS A 114 -7.21 6.56 -11.61
N SER A 115 -7.55 5.32 -11.28
CA SER A 115 -8.85 4.72 -11.58
C SER A 115 -9.97 5.55 -10.94
N LYS A 116 -11.20 5.39 -11.42
CA LYS A 116 -12.36 6.07 -10.82
C LYS A 116 -12.52 5.69 -9.34
N ALA A 117 -12.30 4.41 -9.02
CA ALA A 117 -12.40 3.92 -7.64
C ALA A 117 -11.44 4.66 -6.70
N VAL A 118 -10.19 4.90 -7.12
CA VAL A 118 -9.22 5.65 -6.31
C VAL A 118 -9.50 7.15 -6.33
N ALA A 119 -9.90 7.72 -7.47
CA ALA A 119 -10.14 9.15 -7.62
C ALA A 119 -11.34 9.66 -6.78
N SER A 120 -12.33 8.80 -6.55
CA SER A 120 -13.52 9.11 -5.75
C SER A 120 -13.39 8.75 -4.26
N GLN A 121 -12.25 8.19 -3.83
CA GLN A 121 -12.01 7.91 -2.41
C GLN A 121 -11.86 9.20 -1.61
N GLU A 122 -12.37 9.16 -0.38
CA GLU A 122 -12.12 10.20 0.61
C GLU A 122 -10.60 10.36 0.82
N PRO A 123 -10.08 11.59 0.87
CA PRO A 123 -8.66 11.79 1.13
C PRO A 123 -8.29 11.16 2.47
N ILE A 124 -7.19 10.41 2.49
CA ILE A 124 -6.52 9.92 3.70
C ILE A 124 -6.43 10.97 4.82
N TRP A 125 -6.15 12.22 4.46
CA TRP A 125 -5.99 13.33 5.41
C TRP A 125 -7.29 13.79 6.06
N GLN A 126 -8.44 13.37 5.53
CA GLN A 126 -9.75 13.81 6.00
C GLN A 126 -10.00 13.37 7.44
N SER A 127 -9.55 12.18 7.84
CA SER A 127 -9.70 11.68 9.20
C SER A 127 -8.81 12.40 10.22
N MET A 128 -7.63 12.89 9.79
CA MET A 128 -6.66 13.53 10.68
C MET A 128 -6.80 15.05 10.73
N SER A 129 -6.93 15.69 9.56
CA SER A 129 -6.82 17.14 9.40
C SER A 129 -8.03 17.75 8.70
N GLY A 130 -9.00 16.94 8.26
CA GLY A 130 -10.20 17.40 7.55
C GLY A 130 -11.07 18.39 8.34
N GLN A 131 -10.98 18.36 9.67
CA GLN A 131 -11.72 19.25 10.56
C GLN A 131 -10.97 20.55 10.90
N ILE A 132 -9.69 20.67 10.52
CA ILE A 132 -8.86 21.84 10.82
C ILE A 132 -9.00 22.86 9.67
N PRO A 133 -9.65 24.01 9.90
CA PRO A 133 -9.88 24.98 8.83
C PRO A 133 -8.57 25.44 8.20
N GLY A 134 -8.51 25.41 6.86
CA GLY A 134 -7.35 25.88 6.12
C GLY A 134 -6.14 24.94 6.14
N ALA A 135 -6.21 23.78 6.80
CA ALA A 135 -5.12 22.81 6.78
C ALA A 135 -4.81 22.33 5.35
N TRP A 136 -3.53 22.14 5.06
CA TRP A 136 -3.09 21.68 3.75
C TRP A 136 -1.77 20.93 3.81
N ILE A 137 -1.50 20.15 2.77
CA ILE A 137 -0.34 19.28 2.65
C ILE A 137 0.30 19.49 1.30
N GLU A 138 1.63 19.60 1.31
CA GLU A 138 2.48 19.57 0.13
C GLU A 138 3.49 18.43 0.17
N VAL A 139 3.95 18.06 -1.02
CA VAL A 139 5.05 17.12 -1.19
C VAL A 139 6.34 17.92 -1.29
N LEU A 140 7.30 17.60 -0.44
CA LEU A 140 8.65 18.19 -0.46
C LEU A 140 9.58 17.37 -1.34
N ASP A 141 9.55 16.05 -1.19
CA ASP A 141 10.45 15.14 -1.91
C ASP A 141 9.78 13.79 -2.20
N VAL A 142 10.23 13.13 -3.26
CA VAL A 142 9.75 11.81 -3.70
C VAL A 142 10.95 10.96 -4.06
N GLY A 143 11.15 9.88 -3.29
CA GLY A 143 12.25 8.95 -3.47
C GLY A 143 12.11 8.06 -4.72
N GLU A 144 13.17 7.30 -5.00
CA GLU A 144 13.20 6.38 -6.14
C GLU A 144 12.18 5.24 -5.95
N PRO A 145 11.33 4.94 -6.95
CA PRO A 145 10.35 3.87 -6.83
C PRO A 145 10.99 2.48 -6.85
N ALA A 146 10.54 1.61 -5.95
CA ALA A 146 10.97 0.22 -5.85
C ALA A 146 9.75 -0.70 -5.77
N THR A 147 9.93 -1.97 -6.10
CA THR A 147 8.85 -2.95 -5.92
C THR A 147 8.59 -3.15 -4.42
N SER A 148 7.32 -3.06 -4.05
CA SER A 148 6.83 -3.37 -2.70
C SER A 148 6.10 -4.72 -2.68
N THR A 149 5.24 -4.98 -3.67
CA THR A 149 4.48 -6.22 -3.81
C THR A 149 4.36 -6.61 -5.28
N ASN A 150 4.25 -7.91 -5.59
CA ASN A 150 4.03 -8.40 -6.94
C ASN A 150 3.44 -9.82 -6.88
N ASP A 151 2.23 -10.02 -7.42
CA ASP A 151 1.55 -11.32 -7.51
C ASP A 151 1.46 -11.84 -8.96
N GLY A 152 2.15 -11.20 -9.89
CA GLY A 152 2.13 -11.48 -11.32
C GLY A 152 0.96 -10.88 -12.09
N HIS A 153 -0.05 -10.33 -11.40
CA HIS A 153 -1.23 -9.66 -11.98
C HIS A 153 -1.24 -8.18 -11.63
N VAL A 154 -0.94 -7.87 -10.37
CA VAL A 154 -0.80 -6.54 -9.80
C VAL A 154 0.62 -6.38 -9.27
N ILE A 155 1.21 -5.22 -9.57
CA ILE A 155 2.47 -4.79 -8.94
C ILE A 155 2.17 -3.60 -8.04
N GLY A 156 2.62 -3.67 -6.79
CA GLY A 156 2.69 -2.54 -5.88
C GLY A 156 4.07 -1.90 -5.96
N VAL A 157 4.10 -0.65 -6.41
CA VAL A 157 5.33 0.14 -6.50
C VAL A 157 5.38 1.09 -5.31
N GLY A 158 6.33 0.87 -4.42
CA GLY A 158 6.59 1.68 -3.23
C GLY A 158 7.40 2.93 -3.57
N VAL A 159 6.98 4.05 -3.00
CA VAL A 159 7.64 5.36 -3.15
C VAL A 159 7.70 6.03 -1.77
N MET A 160 8.90 6.36 -1.30
CA MET A 160 9.06 7.17 -0.09
C MET A 160 8.68 8.62 -0.42
N VAL A 161 7.75 9.18 0.32
CA VAL A 161 7.28 10.56 0.12
C VAL A 161 7.52 11.35 1.38
N THR A 162 8.29 12.43 1.25
CA THR A 162 8.44 13.44 2.29
C THR A 162 7.41 14.52 2.05
N TYR A 163 6.51 14.73 3.00
CA TYR A 163 5.44 15.71 2.93
C TYR A 163 5.46 16.65 4.13
N ARG A 164 4.84 17.81 3.95
CA ARG A 164 4.67 18.81 4.99
C ARG A 164 3.21 19.12 5.20
N LEU A 165 2.75 18.95 6.44
CA LEU A 165 1.45 19.39 6.90
C LEU A 165 1.58 20.81 7.45
N HIS A 166 0.64 21.65 7.03
CA HIS A 166 0.51 23.04 7.39
C HIS A 166 -0.85 23.26 8.06
N ILE A 167 -0.84 23.77 9.29
CA ILE A 167 -2.03 24.09 10.07
C ILE A 167 -1.99 25.58 10.43
N PRO A 168 -2.75 26.43 9.72
CA PRO A 168 -2.82 27.84 10.04
C PRO A 168 -3.67 28.08 11.30
N HIS A 169 -3.28 29.08 12.09
CA HIS A 169 -4.05 29.60 13.20
C HIS A 169 -4.63 30.98 12.88
N ASN A 170 -5.67 31.37 13.61
CA ASN A 170 -6.35 32.66 13.42
C ASN A 170 -5.48 33.87 13.83
N ASP A 171 -4.43 33.65 14.62
CA ASP A 171 -3.47 34.69 15.05
C ASP A 171 -2.35 34.93 14.03
N GLY A 172 -2.39 34.24 12.89
CA GLY A 172 -1.37 34.33 11.83
C GLY A 172 -0.16 33.42 12.05
N THR A 173 -0.13 32.63 13.13
CA THR A 173 0.87 31.58 13.33
C THR A 173 0.51 30.30 12.54
N GLU A 174 1.49 29.42 12.34
CA GLU A 174 1.31 28.16 11.62
C GLU A 174 2.08 27.03 12.32
N VAL A 175 1.42 25.88 12.49
CA VAL A 175 2.08 24.64 12.90
C VAL A 175 2.49 23.88 11.65
N ILE A 176 3.78 23.55 11.58
CA ILE A 176 4.37 22.83 10.46
C ILE A 176 4.92 21.50 10.97
N ALA A 177 4.44 20.40 10.38
CA ALA A 177 4.97 19.06 10.63
C ALA A 177 5.49 18.48 9.32
N THR A 178 6.70 17.91 9.34
CA THR A 178 7.29 17.23 8.18
C THR A 178 7.49 15.78 8.53
N ASP A 179 7.10 14.90 7.63
CA ASP A 179 7.19 13.46 7.81
C ASP A 179 7.53 12.76 6.48
N THR A 180 8.11 11.57 6.57
CA THR A 180 8.47 10.75 5.43
C THR A 180 7.86 9.37 5.60
N SER A 181 7.04 8.95 4.64
CA SER A 181 6.36 7.66 4.70
C SER A 181 6.36 6.93 3.37
N LEU A 182 6.25 5.60 3.43
CA LEU A 182 6.10 4.75 2.26
C LEU A 182 4.67 4.78 1.73
N TRP A 183 4.52 5.16 0.47
CA TRP A 183 3.27 5.05 -0.28
C TRP A 183 3.41 3.96 -1.33
N VAL A 184 2.43 3.07 -1.43
CA VAL A 184 2.44 1.99 -2.42
C VAL A 184 1.34 2.26 -3.45
N VAL A 185 1.74 2.33 -4.71
CA VAL A 185 0.81 2.49 -5.84
C VAL A 185 0.65 1.16 -6.54
N GLU A 186 -0.57 0.65 -6.58
CA GLU A 186 -0.89 -0.58 -7.29
C GLU A 186 -1.34 -0.30 -8.73
N MET A 187 -0.90 -1.14 -9.64
CA MET A 187 -1.24 -1.08 -11.06
C MET A 187 -1.06 -2.46 -11.71
N PRO A 188 -1.54 -2.68 -12.94
CA PRO A 188 -1.31 -3.95 -13.65
C PRO A 188 0.18 -4.28 -13.74
N ALA A 189 0.55 -5.50 -13.34
CA ALA A 189 1.92 -6.01 -13.45
C ALA A 189 2.33 -6.19 -14.92
N LYS A 190 1.35 -6.48 -15.79
CA LYS A 190 1.53 -6.71 -17.23
C LYS A 190 0.49 -5.93 -18.04
N GLY A 191 0.82 -5.66 -19.30
CA GLY A 191 -0.07 -4.97 -20.24
C GLY A 191 -0.01 -3.45 -20.13
N LYS A 192 -1.12 -2.78 -20.42
CA LYS A 192 -1.18 -1.32 -20.45
C LYS A 192 -1.12 -0.75 -19.03
N VAL A 193 -0.16 0.15 -18.82
CA VAL A 193 0.04 0.87 -17.55
C VAL A 193 -0.46 2.31 -17.75
N ASP A 194 -1.72 2.55 -17.44
CA ASP A 194 -2.34 3.87 -17.65
C ASP A 194 -2.81 4.54 -16.35
N LYS A 195 -3.32 3.77 -15.39
CA LYS A 195 -3.88 4.30 -14.15
C LYS A 195 -3.54 3.44 -12.95
N ALA A 196 -3.33 4.09 -11.80
CA ALA A 196 -3.26 3.44 -10.51
C ALA A 196 -4.62 2.84 -10.15
N THR A 197 -4.63 1.56 -9.79
CA THR A 197 -5.83 0.81 -9.40
C THR A 197 -6.09 0.86 -7.90
N ALA A 198 -5.03 1.03 -7.10
CA ALA A 198 -5.11 1.33 -5.67
C ALA A 198 -3.92 2.20 -5.23
N VAL A 199 -4.09 2.89 -4.09
CA VAL A 199 -3.00 3.58 -3.40
C VAL A 199 -3.10 3.20 -1.93
N ILE A 200 -2.04 2.62 -1.40
CA ILE A 200 -1.92 2.22 0.00
C ILE A 200 -1.00 3.20 0.69
N TRP A 201 -1.42 3.66 1.85
CA TRP A 201 -0.73 4.66 2.66
C TRP A 201 -0.32 4.08 4.02
N PRO A 202 0.66 4.69 4.71
CA PRO A 202 1.03 4.28 6.06
C PRO A 202 -0.18 4.36 7.01
N LYS A 203 -0.21 3.49 8.02
CA LYS A 203 -1.14 3.71 9.14
C LYS A 203 -0.68 4.97 9.88
N LEU A 204 -1.57 5.95 9.94
CA LEU A 204 -1.38 7.21 10.62
C LEU A 204 -2.10 7.19 11.98
#